data_AF-A0A350HDT4-F1
#
_entry.id   AF-A0A350HDT4-F1
#
_cell.length_a   1.000
_cell.length_b   1.000
_cell.length_c   1.000
_cell.angle_alpha   90.00
_cell.angle_beta   90.00
_cell.angle_gamma   90.00
#
_symmetry.space_group_name_H-M   'P 1'
#
loop_
_entity.id
_entity.type
_entity.pdbx_description
1 polymer ?
#
loop_
_entity_poly.entity_id
_entity_poly.type
_entity_poly.pdbx_seq_one_letter_code
_entity_poly.pdbx_strand_id
1 'polypeptide(L)'
;MRKIFNAKTIQTVHLSTVVFALIVVGLGAFTRLENAGLGCPDWPKCYQNWIVHPRITTPALTHDASYKAWIEMIHRYAAGLLCAGIFYLNMWQNRSNSMILRITAICTCLQAAFGMWTVTWKLHPLAVMPHLMGGMMITTLLTVDYFQRYASQNNTQLIPKSIHRYLHLLFMVVWLQIMLGGWTSANYAALVCPDFPLCQGQWTVPIQHFIQGFSAPFGFQNYEGGVLSGQGRIAIHVSHRMGALICCVIVGLLIHQVAYYRNKLPQELIQMTGQLSILFALQIILGVLNVVWTLPISTALMHNLIALALLIRIVTMCTSYSAQSPPQTIHRQRSFHAD
;
A
#
# COMPACT_ATOMS: atom_id res chain seq x y z
N MET A 1 9.03 -28.40 -25.37
CA MET A 1 9.14 -26.92 -25.40
C MET A 1 9.36 -26.31 -24.00
N ARG A 2 10.44 -26.66 -23.27
CA ARG A 2 10.68 -26.20 -21.87
C ARG A 2 12.14 -25.80 -21.56
N LYS A 3 12.94 -25.46 -22.58
CA LYS A 3 14.36 -25.07 -22.45
C LYS A 3 14.67 -23.69 -23.06
N ILE A 4 13.72 -22.76 -23.09
CA ILE A 4 13.88 -21.51 -23.88
C ILE A 4 14.30 -20.30 -23.04
N PHE A 5 14.07 -20.26 -21.73
CA PHE A 5 14.41 -19.09 -20.91
C PHE A 5 15.51 -19.37 -19.88
N ASN A 6 16.57 -18.55 -19.96
CA ASN A 6 17.67 -18.50 -19.01
C ASN A 6 17.16 -18.00 -17.65
N ALA A 7 17.67 -18.55 -16.54
CA ALA A 7 17.31 -18.11 -15.18
C ALA A 7 17.50 -16.59 -14.97
N LYS A 8 18.53 -16.01 -15.59
CA LYS A 8 18.75 -14.55 -15.61
C LYS A 8 17.60 -13.80 -16.27
N THR A 9 17.03 -14.32 -17.36
CA THR A 9 15.89 -13.69 -18.05
C THR A 9 14.66 -13.64 -17.16
N ILE A 10 14.36 -14.73 -16.43
CA ILE A 10 13.21 -14.76 -15.51
C ILE A 10 13.41 -13.77 -14.35
N GLN A 11 14.63 -13.69 -13.79
CA GLN A 11 14.95 -12.71 -12.75
C GLN A 11 14.75 -11.27 -13.25
N THR A 12 15.20 -10.96 -14.47
CA THR A 12 15.00 -9.64 -15.09
C THR A 12 13.51 -9.35 -15.28
N VAL A 13 12.73 -10.30 -15.80
CA VAL A 13 11.28 -10.13 -15.96
C VAL A 13 10.59 -9.88 -14.61
N HIS A 14 10.97 -10.61 -13.56
CA HIS A 14 10.42 -10.42 -12.22
C HIS A 14 10.75 -9.04 -11.67
N LEU A 15 12.01 -8.60 -11.76
CA LEU A 15 12.42 -7.26 -11.34
C LEU A 15 11.66 -6.17 -12.13
N SER A 16 11.58 -6.31 -13.46
CA SER A 16 10.80 -5.40 -14.31
C SER A 16 9.33 -5.37 -13.90
N THR A 17 8.74 -6.51 -13.55
CA THR A 17 7.34 -6.58 -13.08
C THR A 17 7.18 -5.85 -11.74
N VAL A 18 8.14 -5.96 -10.82
CA VAL A 18 8.13 -5.25 -9.53
C VAL A 18 8.22 -3.73 -9.75
N VAL A 19 9.18 -3.28 -10.57
CA VAL A 19 9.35 -1.85 -10.88
C VAL A 19 8.10 -1.31 -11.58
N PHE A 20 7.53 -2.08 -12.50
CA PHE A 20 6.32 -1.69 -13.20
C PHE A 20 5.10 -1.63 -12.28
N ALA A 21 4.99 -2.54 -11.29
CA ALA A 21 3.94 -2.48 -10.27
C ALA A 21 4.00 -1.18 -9.45
N LEU A 22 5.21 -0.72 -9.07
CA LEU A 22 5.40 0.59 -8.41
C LEU A 22 4.88 1.74 -9.29
N ILE A 23 5.17 1.70 -10.59
CA ILE A 23 4.68 2.70 -11.55
C ILE A 23 3.16 2.67 -11.64
N VAL A 24 2.55 1.49 -11.73
CA VAL A 24 1.08 1.33 -11.81
C VAL A 24 0.39 1.89 -10.57
N VAL A 25 0.93 1.65 -9.36
CA VAL A 25 0.39 2.25 -8.13
C VAL A 25 0.48 3.77 -8.18
N GLY A 26 1.62 4.32 -8.63
CA GLY A 26 1.80 5.76 -8.82
C GLY A 26 0.81 6.36 -9.84
N LEU A 27 0.62 5.69 -10.99
CA LEU A 27 -0.38 6.09 -11.98
C LEU A 27 -1.80 6.07 -11.40
N GLY A 28 -2.14 5.06 -10.58
CA GLY A 28 -3.45 4.98 -9.93
C GLY A 28 -3.68 6.12 -8.93
N ALA A 29 -2.66 6.44 -8.13
CA ALA A 29 -2.69 7.59 -7.23
C ALA A 29 -2.83 8.91 -8.02
N PHE A 30 -2.10 9.06 -9.13
CA PHE A 30 -2.21 10.23 -10.01
C PHE A 30 -3.61 10.38 -10.62
N THR A 31 -4.19 9.30 -11.16
CA THR A 31 -5.58 9.30 -11.66
C THR A 31 -6.58 9.76 -10.61
N ARG A 32 -6.38 9.34 -9.34
CA ARG A 32 -7.23 9.78 -8.23
C ARG A 32 -7.04 11.27 -7.91
N LEU A 33 -5.79 11.76 -7.88
CA LEU A 33 -5.46 13.14 -7.52
C LEU A 33 -5.89 14.15 -8.58
N GLU A 34 -5.87 13.77 -9.86
CA GLU A 34 -6.40 14.54 -10.99
C GLU A 34 -7.94 14.47 -11.11
N ASN A 35 -8.61 13.75 -10.20
CA ASN A 35 -10.03 13.43 -10.27
C ASN A 35 -10.45 12.83 -11.62
N ALA A 36 -9.56 12.02 -12.20
CA ALA A 36 -9.73 11.37 -13.50
C ALA A 36 -10.40 10.00 -13.39
N GLY A 37 -10.77 9.54 -12.19
CA GLY A 37 -11.35 8.20 -11.96
C GLY A 37 -12.76 7.98 -12.54
N LEU A 38 -13.39 9.04 -13.08
CA LEU A 38 -14.63 8.99 -13.85
C LEU A 38 -14.46 9.66 -15.23
N GLY A 39 -13.23 9.77 -15.73
CA GLY A 39 -12.94 10.32 -17.05
C GLY A 39 -13.55 9.47 -18.18
N CYS A 40 -13.71 8.18 -17.94
CA CYS A 40 -14.39 7.24 -18.82
C CYS A 40 -15.70 6.74 -18.17
N PRO A 41 -16.86 6.86 -18.83
CA PRO A 41 -18.14 6.44 -18.25
C PRO A 41 -18.29 4.91 -18.16
N ASP A 42 -17.55 4.18 -18.99
CA ASP A 42 -17.62 2.73 -19.16
C ASP A 42 -16.32 2.05 -18.73
N TRP A 43 -16.37 0.73 -18.55
CA TRP A 43 -15.22 -0.15 -18.34
C TRP A 43 -15.45 -1.48 -19.08
N PRO A 44 -14.45 -2.09 -19.76
CA PRO A 44 -13.03 -1.69 -19.85
C PRO A 44 -12.74 -0.63 -20.91
N LYS A 45 -13.68 -0.40 -21.84
CA LYS A 45 -13.57 0.62 -22.89
C LYS A 45 -13.83 2.02 -22.33
N CYS A 46 -13.48 3.06 -23.10
CA CYS A 46 -13.80 4.45 -22.79
C CYS A 46 -14.66 5.00 -23.92
N TYR A 47 -15.87 5.48 -23.60
CA TYR A 47 -16.85 5.90 -24.61
C TYR A 47 -17.05 4.84 -25.69
N GLN A 48 -17.24 3.58 -25.27
CA GLN A 48 -17.37 2.39 -26.14
C GLN A 48 -16.17 2.09 -27.07
N ASN A 49 -15.05 2.81 -26.93
CA ASN A 49 -13.84 2.66 -27.75
C ASN A 49 -12.65 2.18 -26.93
N TRP A 50 -11.75 1.43 -27.58
CA TRP A 50 -10.52 0.96 -26.93
C TRP A 50 -9.45 2.03 -26.83
N ILE A 51 -9.48 3.06 -27.67
CA ILE A 51 -8.56 4.20 -27.67
C ILE A 51 -9.40 5.47 -27.53
N VAL A 52 -8.94 6.42 -26.73
CA VAL A 52 -9.61 7.71 -26.57
C VAL A 52 -9.45 8.48 -27.89
N HIS A 53 -10.55 8.68 -28.61
CA HIS A 53 -10.54 9.41 -29.86
C HIS A 53 -10.94 10.88 -29.63
N PRO A 54 -10.09 11.85 -30.02
CA PRO A 54 -10.39 13.27 -29.89
C PRO A 54 -11.57 13.77 -30.73
N ARG A 55 -12.05 12.96 -31.69
CA ARG A 55 -13.10 13.35 -32.67
C ARG A 55 -14.39 12.52 -32.61
N ILE A 56 -14.39 11.39 -31.91
CA ILE A 56 -15.56 10.47 -31.83
C ILE A 56 -16.30 10.64 -30.49
N THR A 57 -15.62 11.21 -29.51
CA THR A 57 -16.28 11.86 -28.39
C THR A 57 -17.11 13.00 -28.96
N THR A 58 -18.41 13.03 -28.64
CA THR A 58 -19.37 14.03 -29.11
C THR A 58 -18.74 15.43 -29.24
N PRO A 59 -19.16 16.30 -30.18
CA PRO A 59 -18.68 17.68 -30.28
C PRO A 59 -18.84 18.55 -29.01
N ALA A 60 -19.25 17.94 -27.89
CA ALA A 60 -19.48 18.50 -26.57
C ALA A 60 -18.42 18.10 -25.51
N LEU A 61 -17.42 17.26 -25.81
CA LEU A 61 -16.40 16.90 -24.81
C LEU A 61 -15.32 17.98 -24.73
N THR A 62 -15.27 18.64 -23.56
CA THR A 62 -14.29 19.67 -23.26
C THR A 62 -12.87 19.10 -23.24
N HIS A 63 -11.87 19.96 -23.45
CA HIS A 63 -10.45 19.56 -23.37
C HIS A 63 -10.12 18.86 -22.03
N ASP A 64 -10.69 19.33 -20.92
CA ASP A 64 -10.53 18.74 -19.59
C ASP A 64 -11.05 17.29 -19.51
N ALA A 65 -12.21 17.02 -20.11
CA ALA A 65 -12.78 15.67 -20.11
C ALA A 65 -11.94 14.68 -20.93
N SER A 66 -11.40 15.12 -22.07
CA SER A 66 -10.47 14.30 -22.87
C SER A 66 -9.18 13.99 -22.12
N TYR A 67 -8.62 14.98 -21.43
CA TYR A 67 -7.44 14.82 -20.60
C TYR A 67 -7.62 13.78 -19.49
N LYS A 68 -8.73 13.87 -18.73
CA LYS A 68 -9.08 12.90 -17.68
C LYS A 68 -9.30 11.48 -18.23
N ALA A 69 -9.98 11.35 -19.36
CA ALA A 69 -10.18 10.07 -20.03
C ALA A 69 -8.84 9.39 -20.40
N TRP A 70 -7.87 10.16 -20.90
CA TRP A 70 -6.54 9.65 -21.20
C TRP A 70 -5.78 9.19 -19.96
N ILE A 71 -5.80 9.97 -18.88
CA ILE A 71 -5.17 9.57 -17.61
C ILE A 71 -5.72 8.22 -17.14
N GLU A 72 -7.05 8.07 -17.16
CA GLU A 72 -7.70 6.84 -16.73
C GLU A 72 -7.32 5.65 -17.62
N MET A 73 -7.36 5.81 -18.95
CA MET A 73 -7.03 4.74 -19.89
C MET A 73 -5.55 4.34 -19.83
N ILE A 74 -4.62 5.28 -19.67
CA ILE A 74 -3.19 4.99 -19.47
C ILE A 74 -2.99 4.08 -18.26
N HIS A 75 -3.64 4.40 -17.13
CA HIS A 75 -3.59 3.55 -15.94
C HIS A 75 -4.18 2.16 -16.20
N ARG A 76 -5.33 2.06 -16.91
CA ARG A 76 -5.96 0.77 -17.26
C ARG A 76 -5.06 -0.11 -18.12
N TYR A 77 -4.41 0.45 -19.15
CA TYR A 77 -3.48 -0.33 -19.99
C TYR A 77 -2.26 -0.79 -19.21
N ALA A 78 -1.69 0.09 -18.37
CA ALA A 78 -0.55 -0.25 -17.55
C ALA A 78 -0.91 -1.37 -16.55
N ALA A 79 -2.09 -1.30 -15.92
CA ALA A 79 -2.59 -2.38 -15.06
C ALA A 79 -2.78 -3.70 -15.85
N GLY A 80 -3.32 -3.65 -17.07
CA GLY A 80 -3.45 -4.82 -17.93
C GLY A 80 -2.11 -5.48 -18.28
N LEU A 81 -1.10 -4.68 -18.60
CA LEU A 81 0.26 -5.18 -18.86
C LEU A 81 0.90 -5.77 -17.59
N LEU A 82 0.66 -5.19 -16.42
CA LEU A 82 1.10 -5.74 -15.14
C LEU A 82 0.47 -7.11 -14.88
N CYS A 83 -0.84 -7.26 -15.12
CA CYS A 83 -1.53 -8.55 -15.02
C CYS A 83 -0.88 -9.61 -15.92
N ALA A 84 -0.56 -9.26 -17.16
CA ALA A 84 0.14 -10.16 -18.09
C ALA A 84 1.52 -10.58 -17.58
N GLY A 85 2.29 -9.65 -16.98
CA GLY A 85 3.58 -9.95 -16.34
C GLY A 85 3.46 -10.92 -15.17
N ILE A 86 2.49 -10.69 -14.26
CA ILE A 86 2.23 -11.58 -13.10
C ILE A 86 1.80 -12.98 -13.56
N PHE A 87 0.97 -13.05 -14.60
CA PHE A 87 0.54 -14.32 -15.19
C PHE A 87 1.69 -15.07 -15.87
N TYR A 88 2.54 -14.35 -16.61
CA TYR A 88 3.75 -14.90 -17.22
C TYR A 88 4.68 -15.51 -16.16
N LEU A 89 4.93 -14.79 -15.06
CA LEU A 89 5.74 -15.30 -13.94
C LEU A 89 5.14 -16.59 -13.35
N ASN A 90 3.82 -16.65 -13.17
CA ASN A 90 3.12 -17.83 -12.65
C ASN A 90 3.22 -19.05 -13.58
N MET A 91 3.12 -18.85 -14.90
CA MET A 91 3.14 -19.94 -15.89
C MET A 91 4.55 -20.49 -16.12
N TRP A 92 5.55 -19.62 -16.22
CA TRP A 92 6.91 -20.02 -16.62
C TRP A 92 7.82 -20.42 -15.44
N GLN A 93 7.45 -20.12 -14.19
CA GLN A 93 8.15 -20.63 -12.99
C GLN A 93 7.62 -22.00 -12.51
N ASN A 94 7.55 -22.99 -13.40
CA ASN A 94 6.81 -24.24 -13.19
C ASN A 94 7.55 -25.36 -12.40
N ARG A 95 8.59 -25.05 -11.60
CA ARG A 95 9.23 -26.05 -10.70
C ARG A 95 9.41 -25.60 -9.24
N SER A 96 9.18 -24.32 -8.96
CA SER A 96 9.20 -23.74 -7.61
C SER A 96 8.17 -22.61 -7.60
N ASN A 97 6.93 -22.91 -7.98
CA ASN A 97 5.89 -21.89 -7.94
C ASN A 97 5.60 -21.60 -6.46
N SER A 98 6.06 -20.44 -5.99
CA SER A 98 5.91 -19.99 -4.63
C SER A 98 4.43 -19.79 -4.33
N MET A 99 3.99 -20.19 -3.14
CA MET A 99 2.64 -19.89 -2.67
C MET A 99 2.35 -18.38 -2.77
N ILE A 100 3.37 -17.54 -2.56
CA ILE A 100 3.27 -16.08 -2.68
C ILE A 100 2.83 -15.68 -4.10
N LEU A 101 3.51 -16.20 -5.13
CA LEU A 101 3.21 -15.82 -6.52
C LEU A 101 1.80 -16.26 -6.98
N ARG A 102 1.31 -17.40 -6.48
CA ARG A 102 -0.08 -17.84 -6.69
C ARG A 102 -1.10 -16.94 -5.99
N ILE A 103 -0.84 -16.57 -4.73
CA ILE A 103 -1.68 -15.62 -3.98
C ILE A 103 -1.69 -14.27 -4.72
N THR A 104 -0.54 -13.79 -5.18
CA THR A 104 -0.43 -12.55 -5.96
C THR A 104 -1.32 -12.58 -7.21
N ALA A 105 -1.37 -13.70 -7.95
CA ALA A 105 -2.25 -13.83 -9.11
C ALA A 105 -3.74 -13.73 -8.73
N ILE A 106 -4.16 -14.41 -7.66
CA ILE A 106 -5.55 -14.34 -7.16
C ILE A 106 -5.88 -12.91 -6.73
N CYS A 107 -4.99 -12.27 -5.96
CA CYS A 107 -5.14 -10.87 -5.56
C CYS A 107 -5.21 -9.94 -6.76
N THR A 108 -4.49 -10.22 -7.84
CA THR A 108 -4.52 -9.43 -9.09
C THR A 108 -5.89 -9.50 -9.77
N CYS A 109 -6.54 -10.67 -9.79
CA CYS A 109 -7.92 -10.78 -10.30
C CYS A 109 -8.91 -9.97 -9.46
N LEU A 110 -8.82 -10.06 -8.13
CA LEU A 110 -9.65 -9.26 -7.22
C LEU A 110 -9.38 -7.76 -7.38
N GLN A 111 -8.11 -7.37 -7.56
CA GLN A 111 -7.70 -5.99 -7.77
C GLN A 111 -8.27 -5.41 -9.07
N ALA A 112 -8.33 -6.21 -10.13
CA ALA A 112 -8.97 -5.83 -11.39
C ALA A 112 -10.48 -5.62 -11.20
N ALA A 113 -11.16 -6.48 -10.43
CA ALA A 113 -12.57 -6.31 -10.09
C ALA A 113 -12.81 -5.02 -9.28
N PHE A 114 -11.99 -4.74 -8.26
CA PHE A 114 -12.07 -3.48 -7.52
C PHE A 114 -11.80 -2.26 -8.41
N GLY A 115 -10.86 -2.35 -9.36
CA GLY A 115 -10.60 -1.28 -10.33
C GLY A 115 -11.75 -1.04 -11.31
N MET A 116 -12.51 -2.09 -11.68
CA MET A 116 -13.77 -1.92 -12.41
C MET A 116 -14.85 -1.28 -11.50
N TRP A 117 -14.93 -1.66 -10.22
CA TRP A 117 -15.88 -1.11 -9.28
C TRP A 117 -15.63 0.35 -8.94
N THR A 118 -14.39 0.87 -9.00
CA THR A 118 -14.18 2.31 -8.83
C THR A 118 -14.93 3.13 -9.88
N VAL A 119 -15.11 2.61 -11.09
CA VAL A 119 -15.85 3.28 -12.17
C VAL A 119 -17.33 2.97 -12.11
N THR A 120 -17.69 1.68 -12.02
CA THR A 120 -19.10 1.24 -12.05
C THR A 120 -19.87 1.65 -10.80
N TRP A 121 -19.21 1.76 -9.64
CA TRP A 121 -19.80 2.29 -8.41
C TRP A 121 -19.46 3.77 -8.19
N LYS A 122 -19.07 4.50 -9.24
CA LYS A 122 -18.95 5.96 -9.26
C LYS A 122 -18.09 6.52 -8.10
N LEU A 123 -16.92 5.91 -7.90
CA LEU A 123 -15.94 6.22 -6.85
C LEU A 123 -16.38 5.93 -5.42
N HIS A 124 -17.30 4.98 -5.21
CA HIS A 124 -17.71 4.57 -3.87
C HIS A 124 -16.50 4.22 -2.97
N PRO A 125 -16.42 4.71 -1.72
CA PRO A 125 -15.24 4.50 -0.87
C PRO A 125 -14.86 3.04 -0.62
N LEU A 126 -15.85 2.16 -0.51
CA LEU A 126 -15.66 0.70 -0.41
C LEU A 126 -15.08 0.03 -1.67
N ALA A 127 -15.00 0.72 -2.81
CA ALA A 127 -14.29 0.24 -3.99
C ALA A 127 -12.90 0.88 -4.09
N VAL A 128 -12.82 2.20 -3.90
CA VAL A 128 -11.59 2.99 -4.05
C VAL A 128 -10.52 2.59 -3.02
N MET A 129 -10.90 2.43 -1.75
CA MET A 129 -9.95 2.10 -0.69
C MET A 129 -9.37 0.68 -0.84
N PRO A 130 -10.16 -0.40 -1.04
CA PRO A 130 -9.59 -1.73 -1.28
C PRO A 130 -8.76 -1.80 -2.55
N HIS A 131 -9.12 -1.05 -3.60
CA HIS A 131 -8.29 -0.97 -4.80
C HIS A 131 -6.89 -0.40 -4.47
N LEU A 132 -6.78 0.67 -3.71
CA LEU A 132 -5.46 1.17 -3.30
C LEU A 132 -4.67 0.13 -2.49
N MET A 133 -5.31 -0.48 -1.49
CA MET A 133 -4.68 -1.47 -0.60
C MET A 133 -4.22 -2.71 -1.38
N GLY A 134 -5.05 -3.20 -2.31
CA GLY A 134 -4.72 -4.36 -3.14
C GLY A 134 -3.53 -4.11 -4.05
N GLY A 135 -3.41 -2.91 -4.65
CA GLY A 135 -2.27 -2.52 -5.47
C GLY A 135 -0.95 -2.49 -4.67
N MET A 136 -0.99 -1.91 -3.47
CA MET A 136 0.16 -1.91 -2.54
C MET A 136 0.54 -3.32 -2.08
N MET A 137 -0.45 -4.16 -1.78
CA MET A 137 -0.25 -5.56 -1.39
C MET A 137 0.40 -6.38 -2.51
N ILE A 138 -0.11 -6.31 -3.74
CA ILE A 138 0.45 -7.02 -4.90
C ILE A 138 1.91 -6.62 -5.12
N THR A 139 2.21 -5.33 -5.09
CA THR A 139 3.58 -4.82 -5.27
C THR A 139 4.50 -5.32 -4.16
N THR A 140 4.00 -5.36 -2.92
CA THR A 140 4.75 -5.88 -1.77
C THR A 140 5.01 -7.39 -1.89
N LEU A 141 4.00 -8.18 -2.25
CA LEU A 141 4.13 -9.62 -2.45
C LEU A 141 5.10 -9.97 -3.59
N LEU A 142 5.03 -9.24 -4.71
CA LEU A 142 5.97 -9.39 -5.82
C LEU A 142 7.42 -9.10 -5.39
N THR A 143 7.60 -8.06 -4.58
CA THR A 143 8.91 -7.66 -4.07
C THR A 143 9.48 -8.70 -3.10
N VAL A 144 8.66 -9.21 -2.17
CA VAL A 144 9.04 -10.27 -1.24
C VAL A 144 9.41 -11.55 -2.01
N ASP A 145 8.59 -11.97 -2.98
CA ASP A 145 8.88 -13.15 -3.80
C ASP A 145 10.19 -12.98 -4.58
N TYR A 146 10.49 -11.76 -5.07
CA TYR A 146 11.75 -11.45 -5.74
C TYR A 146 12.95 -11.63 -4.79
N PHE A 147 12.90 -11.01 -3.61
CA PHE A 147 13.99 -11.09 -2.63
C PHE A 147 14.22 -12.53 -2.12
N GLN A 148 13.16 -13.26 -1.81
CA GLN A 148 13.26 -14.66 -1.34
C GLN A 148 13.91 -15.58 -2.38
N ARG A 149 13.70 -15.32 -3.67
CA ARG A 149 14.23 -16.17 -4.74
C ARG A 149 15.64 -15.80 -5.17
N TYR A 150 15.96 -14.51 -5.21
CA TYR A 150 17.15 -14.03 -5.91
C TYR A 150 18.18 -13.34 -5.00
N ALA A 151 17.79 -12.85 -3.82
CA ALA A 151 18.68 -12.05 -2.98
C ALA A 151 19.52 -12.85 -1.97
N SER A 152 19.66 -14.17 -2.17
CA SER A 152 20.63 -15.01 -1.45
C SER A 152 20.57 -14.89 0.09
N GLN A 153 19.38 -14.99 0.68
CA GLN A 153 19.21 -15.06 2.13
C GLN A 153 18.40 -16.29 2.51
N ASN A 154 19.03 -17.46 2.46
CA ASN A 154 18.38 -18.74 2.81
C ASN A 154 18.33 -19.03 4.33
N ASN A 155 18.91 -18.18 5.18
CA ASN A 155 18.85 -18.36 6.62
C ASN A 155 18.07 -17.22 7.27
N THR A 156 16.83 -17.51 7.68
CA THR A 156 16.08 -16.63 8.58
C THR A 156 16.91 -16.40 9.84
N GLN A 157 17.27 -15.15 10.09
CA GLN A 157 18.12 -14.81 11.23
C GLN A 157 17.28 -14.65 12.50
N LEU A 158 17.82 -15.10 13.63
CA LEU A 158 17.11 -15.08 14.90
C LEU A 158 17.32 -13.74 15.63
N ILE A 159 16.23 -13.03 15.92
CA ILE A 159 16.23 -11.74 16.63
C ILE A 159 15.52 -11.83 17.99
N PRO A 160 15.80 -10.90 18.92
CA PRO A 160 15.07 -10.80 20.18
C PRO A 160 13.55 -10.73 19.97
N LYS A 161 12.78 -11.45 20.81
CA LYS A 161 11.32 -11.52 20.73
C LYS A 161 10.65 -10.14 20.79
N SER A 162 11.23 -9.19 21.52
CA SER A 162 10.73 -7.82 21.62
C SER A 162 10.76 -7.13 20.25
N ILE A 163 11.90 -7.14 19.55
CA ILE A 163 12.06 -6.56 18.21
C ILE A 163 11.10 -7.23 17.22
N HIS A 164 11.03 -8.56 17.23
CA HIS A 164 10.12 -9.30 16.35
C HIS A 164 8.64 -8.91 16.58
N ARG A 165 8.24 -8.75 17.85
CA ARG A 165 6.90 -8.29 18.23
C ARG A 165 6.61 -6.87 17.72
N TYR A 166 7.54 -5.93 17.92
CA TYR A 166 7.35 -4.55 17.47
C TYR A 166 7.35 -4.43 15.94
N LEU A 167 8.10 -5.26 15.21
CA LEU A 167 8.03 -5.32 13.75
C LEU A 167 6.64 -5.74 13.25
N HIS A 168 6.06 -6.80 13.84
CA HIS A 168 4.72 -7.27 13.46
C HIS A 168 3.63 -6.29 13.89
N LEU A 169 3.76 -5.69 15.09
CA LEU A 169 2.85 -4.64 15.52
C LEU A 169 2.93 -3.43 14.58
N LEU A 170 4.13 -3.02 14.17
CA LEU A 170 4.33 -1.94 13.21
C LEU A 170 3.68 -2.25 11.87
N PHE A 171 3.83 -3.48 11.35
CA PHE A 171 3.13 -3.92 10.15
C PHE A 171 1.61 -3.73 10.26
N MET A 172 1.01 -4.24 11.35
CA MET A 172 -0.44 -4.14 11.56
C MET A 172 -0.91 -2.69 11.65
N VAL A 173 -0.21 -1.85 12.42
CA VAL A 173 -0.58 -0.44 12.60
C VAL A 173 -0.38 0.35 11.31
N VAL A 174 0.71 0.12 10.56
CA VAL A 174 0.94 0.78 9.25
C VAL A 174 -0.10 0.34 8.22
N TRP A 175 -0.50 -0.93 8.22
CA TRP A 175 -1.56 -1.42 7.35
C TRP A 175 -2.90 -0.73 7.64
N LEU A 176 -3.26 -0.59 8.92
CA LEU A 176 -4.43 0.19 9.35
C LEU A 176 -4.28 1.68 9.00
N GLN A 177 -3.09 2.25 9.11
CA GLN A 177 -2.83 3.65 8.74
C GLN A 177 -2.99 3.89 7.24
N ILE A 178 -2.55 2.95 6.40
CA ILE A 178 -2.78 2.98 4.94
C ILE A 178 -4.28 2.90 4.65
N MET A 179 -5.01 2.03 5.36
CA MET A 179 -6.48 1.94 5.27
C MET A 179 -7.15 3.27 5.62
N LEU A 180 -6.77 3.90 6.74
CA LEU A 180 -7.27 5.22 7.15
C LEU A 180 -6.92 6.32 6.12
N GLY A 181 -5.72 6.27 5.53
CA GLY A 181 -5.31 7.19 4.47
C GLY A 181 -6.12 7.00 3.18
N GLY A 182 -6.35 5.73 2.80
CA GLY A 182 -7.23 5.37 1.70
C GLY A 182 -8.67 5.83 1.93
N TRP A 183 -9.18 5.68 3.15
CA TRP A 183 -10.52 6.17 3.54
C TRP A 183 -10.60 7.70 3.51
N THR A 184 -9.55 8.40 3.95
CA THR A 184 -9.43 9.87 3.88
C THR A 184 -9.46 10.34 2.43
N SER A 185 -8.69 9.70 1.54
CA SER A 185 -8.67 10.01 0.12
C SER A 185 -10.01 9.71 -0.55
N ALA A 186 -10.59 8.54 -0.31
CA ALA A 186 -11.84 8.13 -0.94
C ALA A 186 -13.04 9.02 -0.56
N ASN A 187 -13.06 9.58 0.65
CA ASN A 187 -14.09 10.51 1.12
C ASN A 187 -13.73 12.00 0.93
N TYR A 188 -12.65 12.29 0.18
CA TYR A 188 -12.17 13.66 -0.07
C TYR A 188 -11.87 14.44 1.23
N ALA A 189 -11.58 13.77 2.34
CA ALA A 189 -11.42 14.39 3.65
C ALA A 189 -10.06 15.09 3.86
N ALA A 190 -9.16 15.02 2.89
CA ALA A 190 -7.77 15.50 3.00
C ALA A 190 -7.64 17.01 3.29
N LEU A 191 -8.57 17.86 2.84
CA LEU A 191 -8.47 19.32 2.98
C LEU A 191 -9.45 19.92 4.00
N VAL A 192 -10.18 19.09 4.74
CA VAL A 192 -11.21 19.58 5.68
C VAL A 192 -10.60 20.21 6.95
N CYS A 193 -9.37 19.83 7.28
CA CYS A 193 -8.58 20.41 8.36
C CYS A 193 -7.41 21.22 7.73
N PRO A 194 -7.52 22.55 7.55
CA PRO A 194 -6.48 23.35 6.90
C PRO A 194 -5.26 23.62 7.79
N ASP A 195 -5.41 23.43 9.10
CA ASP A 195 -4.41 23.64 10.13
C ASP A 195 -3.72 22.32 10.54
N PHE A 196 -2.54 22.47 11.15
CA PHE A 196 -1.75 21.40 11.76
C PHE A 196 -1.04 21.98 13.00
N PRO A 197 -0.97 21.27 14.14
CA PRO A 197 -1.39 19.88 14.37
C PRO A 197 -2.90 19.71 14.66
N LEU A 198 -3.58 20.79 15.06
CA LEU A 198 -5.03 20.82 15.34
C LEU A 198 -5.86 20.70 14.05
N CYS A 199 -7.15 20.38 14.19
CA CYS A 199 -8.13 20.49 13.10
C CYS A 199 -9.19 21.54 13.48
N GLN A 200 -9.24 22.64 12.74
CA GLN A 200 -10.10 23.80 12.99
C GLN A 200 -9.96 24.31 14.43
N GLY A 201 -8.72 24.33 14.94
CA GLY A 201 -8.40 24.76 16.31
C GLY A 201 -8.72 23.73 17.40
N GLN A 202 -9.22 22.54 17.06
CA GLN A 202 -9.61 21.50 18.03
C GLN A 202 -8.99 20.13 17.70
N TRP A 203 -8.72 19.33 18.74
CA TRP A 203 -8.40 17.90 18.59
C TRP A 203 -9.60 16.99 18.83
N THR A 204 -10.55 17.47 19.64
CA THR A 204 -11.68 16.69 20.11
C THR A 204 -12.81 16.74 19.10
N VAL A 205 -13.20 15.57 18.61
CA VAL A 205 -14.39 15.41 17.77
C VAL A 205 -15.43 14.62 18.56
N PRO A 206 -16.69 15.06 18.65
CA PRO A 206 -17.75 14.30 19.29
C PRO A 206 -17.93 12.90 18.67
N ILE A 207 -18.17 11.88 19.52
CA ILE A 207 -18.23 10.47 19.09
C ILE A 207 -19.23 10.19 17.96
N GLN A 208 -20.36 10.90 17.96
CA GLN A 208 -21.40 10.80 16.93
C GLN A 208 -20.88 11.07 15.51
N HIS A 209 -19.87 11.94 15.36
CA HIS A 209 -19.29 12.25 14.06
C HIS A 209 -18.33 11.17 13.58
N PHE A 210 -17.76 10.35 14.46
CA PHE A 210 -17.03 9.16 14.05
C PHE A 210 -17.96 8.09 13.47
N ILE A 211 -19.13 7.88 14.09
CA ILE A 211 -20.15 6.95 13.54
C ILE A 211 -20.54 7.38 12.13
N GLN A 212 -20.75 8.69 11.91
CA GLN A 212 -21.04 9.21 10.59
C GLN A 212 -19.85 9.07 9.63
N GLY A 213 -18.64 9.44 10.06
CA GLY A 213 -17.42 9.43 9.24
C GLY A 213 -16.97 8.02 8.82
N PHE A 214 -17.33 6.99 9.57
CA PHE A 214 -17.00 5.59 9.26
C PHE A 214 -18.23 4.77 8.83
N SER A 215 -19.34 5.44 8.52
CA SER A 215 -20.49 4.82 7.86
C SER A 215 -20.23 4.65 6.36
N ALA A 216 -20.75 3.56 5.77
CA ALA A 216 -20.72 3.37 4.32
C ALA A 216 -21.87 4.17 3.68
N PRO A 217 -21.60 5.21 2.87
CA PRO A 217 -22.67 6.00 2.27
C PRO A 217 -23.29 5.25 1.08
N PHE A 218 -24.61 5.14 1.02
CA PHE A 218 -25.32 4.54 -0.11
C PHE A 218 -26.42 5.47 -0.64
N GLY A 219 -26.84 5.25 -1.89
CA GLY A 219 -27.97 5.98 -2.50
C GLY A 219 -27.61 7.26 -3.27
N PHE A 220 -26.33 7.57 -3.43
CA PHE A 220 -25.86 8.74 -4.20
C PHE A 220 -25.58 8.37 -5.66
N GLN A 221 -25.78 9.33 -6.58
CA GLN A 221 -25.51 9.14 -8.01
C GLN A 221 -24.01 9.01 -8.31
N ASN A 222 -23.16 9.73 -7.57
CA ASN A 222 -21.71 9.60 -7.58
C ASN A 222 -21.13 10.00 -6.22
N TYR A 223 -19.88 9.61 -5.97
CA TYR A 223 -19.17 9.86 -4.70
C TYR A 223 -17.99 10.83 -4.86
N GLU A 224 -17.87 11.48 -6.02
CA GLU A 224 -16.85 12.50 -6.30
C GLU A 224 -17.06 13.73 -5.40
N GLY A 225 -15.98 14.33 -4.89
CA GLY A 225 -16.03 15.43 -3.92
C GLY A 225 -16.39 15.05 -2.47
N GLY A 226 -16.85 13.82 -2.24
CA GLY A 226 -17.19 13.28 -0.92
C GLY A 226 -18.60 13.66 -0.46
N VAL A 227 -19.42 12.64 -0.15
CA VAL A 227 -20.85 12.78 0.18
C VAL A 227 -21.15 12.84 1.68
N LEU A 228 -20.18 12.50 2.52
CA LEU A 228 -20.31 12.58 3.98
C LEU A 228 -20.31 14.04 4.44
N SER A 229 -20.94 14.28 5.59
CA SER A 229 -20.97 15.61 6.21
C SER A 229 -19.56 16.14 6.49
N GLY A 230 -19.43 17.47 6.58
CA GLY A 230 -18.17 18.11 6.96
C GLY A 230 -17.62 17.57 8.29
N GLN A 231 -18.48 17.39 9.29
CA GLN A 231 -18.10 16.84 10.60
C GLN A 231 -17.65 15.38 10.53
N GLY A 232 -18.32 14.55 9.72
CA GLY A 232 -17.88 13.17 9.48
C GLY A 232 -16.51 13.12 8.80
N ARG A 233 -16.25 14.02 7.84
CA ARG A 233 -14.94 14.13 7.17
C ARG A 233 -13.84 14.66 8.10
N ILE A 234 -14.15 15.56 9.02
CA ILE A 234 -13.23 15.96 10.11
C ILE A 234 -12.85 14.74 10.94
N ALA A 235 -13.82 13.93 11.36
CA ALA A 235 -13.56 12.71 12.14
C ALA A 235 -12.60 11.76 11.41
N ILE A 236 -12.83 11.52 10.10
CA ILE A 236 -11.93 10.71 9.27
C ILE A 236 -10.50 11.26 9.26
N HIS A 237 -10.35 12.56 9.00
CA HIS A 237 -9.03 13.19 8.90
C HIS A 237 -8.30 13.14 10.25
N VAL A 238 -8.99 13.44 11.35
CA VAL A 238 -8.42 13.37 12.71
C VAL A 238 -8.02 11.93 13.06
N SER A 239 -8.82 10.92 12.71
CA SER A 239 -8.46 9.50 12.88
C SER A 239 -7.16 9.15 12.16
N HIS A 240 -6.96 9.63 10.93
CA HIS A 240 -5.72 9.41 10.20
C HIS A 240 -4.51 10.07 10.90
N ARG A 241 -4.66 11.27 11.46
CA ARG A 241 -3.60 11.92 12.27
C ARG A 241 -3.29 11.15 13.54
N MET A 242 -4.32 10.68 14.26
CA MET A 242 -4.16 9.87 15.47
C MET A 242 -3.45 8.55 15.17
N GLY A 243 -3.81 7.87 14.08
CA GLY A 243 -3.12 6.67 13.64
C GLY A 243 -1.64 6.92 13.31
N ALA A 244 -1.30 8.07 12.70
CA ALA A 244 0.09 8.46 12.47
C ALA A 244 0.87 8.66 13.78
N LEU A 245 0.25 9.23 14.83
CA LEU A 245 0.86 9.35 16.16
C LEU A 245 1.13 7.97 16.79
N ILE A 246 0.20 7.02 16.64
CA ILE A 246 0.41 5.64 17.10
C ILE A 246 1.60 5.01 16.34
N CYS A 247 1.68 5.20 15.03
CA CYS A 247 2.85 4.77 14.25
C CYS A 247 4.16 5.36 14.80
N CYS A 248 4.19 6.66 15.14
CA CYS A 248 5.38 7.31 15.72
C CYS A 248 5.82 6.62 17.02
N VAL A 249 4.88 6.29 17.91
CA VAL A 249 5.17 5.60 19.17
C VAL A 249 5.76 4.21 18.90
N ILE A 250 5.13 3.42 18.01
CA ILE A 250 5.61 2.06 17.71
C ILE A 250 6.98 2.07 17.02
N VAL A 251 7.22 2.99 16.08
CA VAL A 251 8.53 3.18 15.45
C VAL A 251 9.59 3.59 16.48
N GLY A 252 9.26 4.51 17.39
CA GLY A 252 10.16 4.92 18.48
C GLY A 252 10.54 3.75 19.40
N LEU A 253 9.57 2.91 19.76
CA LEU A 253 9.81 1.70 20.56
C LEU A 253 10.67 0.67 19.81
N LEU A 254 10.45 0.48 18.51
CA LEU A 254 11.29 -0.38 17.67
C LEU A 254 12.74 0.12 17.63
N ILE A 255 12.95 1.43 17.37
CA ILE A 255 14.28 2.05 17.34
C ILE A 255 14.97 1.88 18.69
N HIS A 256 14.27 2.12 19.80
CA HIS A 256 14.81 1.95 21.14
C HIS A 256 15.26 0.50 21.40
N GLN A 257 14.46 -0.49 21.02
CA GLN A 257 14.81 -1.91 21.17
C GLN A 257 16.02 -2.29 20.30
N VAL A 258 16.08 -1.83 19.05
CA VAL A 258 17.24 -2.07 18.17
C VAL A 258 18.50 -1.41 18.72
N ALA A 259 18.40 -0.20 19.27
CA ALA A 259 19.52 0.48 19.93
C ALA A 259 19.99 -0.26 21.19
N TYR A 260 19.06 -0.74 22.02
CA TYR A 260 19.37 -1.51 23.24
C TYR A 260 20.11 -2.82 22.93
N TYR A 261 19.70 -3.54 21.88
CA TYR A 261 20.32 -4.80 21.48
C TYR A 261 21.45 -4.63 20.44
N ARG A 262 21.88 -3.41 20.11
CA ARG A 262 22.76 -3.10 18.96
C ARG A 262 23.98 -4.02 18.82
N ASN A 263 24.67 -4.33 19.91
CA ASN A 263 25.89 -5.15 19.89
C ASN A 263 25.64 -6.65 19.61
N LYS A 264 24.38 -7.09 19.67
CA LYS A 264 23.95 -8.49 19.46
C LYS A 264 23.18 -8.68 18.16
N LEU A 265 22.96 -7.61 17.39
CA LEU A 265 22.16 -7.63 16.16
C LEU A 265 23.05 -7.65 14.92
N PRO A 266 22.60 -8.27 13.82
CA PRO A 266 23.26 -8.17 12.54
C PRO A 266 23.27 -6.71 12.05
N GLN A 267 24.38 -6.27 11.44
CA GLN A 267 24.51 -4.90 10.91
C GLN A 267 23.42 -4.57 9.89
N GLU A 268 22.99 -5.56 9.11
CA GLU A 268 21.91 -5.41 8.14
C GLU A 268 20.59 -4.95 8.80
N LEU A 269 20.17 -5.56 9.92
CA LEU A 269 18.95 -5.17 10.62
C LEU A 269 19.03 -3.73 11.14
N ILE A 270 20.19 -3.31 11.63
CA ILE A 270 20.43 -1.94 12.10
C ILE A 270 20.30 -0.94 10.94
N GLN A 271 20.92 -1.25 9.80
CA GLN A 271 20.81 -0.43 8.59
C GLN A 271 19.39 -0.36 8.04
N MET A 272 18.68 -1.50 7.99
CA MET A 272 17.27 -1.57 7.57
C MET A 272 16.37 -0.74 8.49
N THR A 273 16.62 -0.76 9.80
CA THR A 273 15.89 0.07 10.78
C THR A 273 16.18 1.55 10.56
N GLY A 274 17.41 1.93 10.24
CA GLY A 274 17.78 3.30 9.86
C GLY A 274 17.05 3.77 8.60
N GLN A 275 17.05 2.95 7.54
CA GLN A 275 16.32 3.23 6.30
C GLN A 275 14.80 3.36 6.53
N LEU A 276 14.22 2.47 7.34
CA LEU A 276 12.82 2.54 7.75
C LEU A 276 12.52 3.86 8.47
N SER A 277 13.41 4.29 9.37
CA SER A 277 13.26 5.55 10.11
C SER A 277 13.28 6.77 9.19
N ILE A 278 14.15 6.77 8.17
CA ILE A 278 14.20 7.82 7.14
C ILE A 278 12.91 7.85 6.33
N LEU A 279 12.46 6.69 5.83
CA LEU A 279 11.19 6.58 5.07
C LEU A 279 10.00 7.06 5.91
N PHE A 280 9.96 6.70 7.20
CA PHE A 280 8.90 7.12 8.11
C PHE A 280 8.93 8.64 8.36
N ALA A 281 10.12 9.22 8.57
CA ALA A 281 10.26 10.67 8.72
C ALA A 281 9.78 11.41 7.46
N LEU A 282 10.17 10.93 6.27
CA LEU A 282 9.68 11.47 5.00
C LEU A 282 8.15 11.34 4.88
N GLN A 283 7.57 10.23 5.33
CA GLN A 283 6.12 10.03 5.31
C GLN A 283 5.38 11.08 6.15
N ILE A 284 5.88 11.37 7.36
CA ILE A 284 5.30 12.39 8.23
C ILE A 284 5.45 13.78 7.61
N ILE A 285 6.65 14.12 7.12
CA ILE A 285 6.91 15.42 6.48
C ILE A 285 5.97 15.62 5.29
N LEU A 286 5.89 14.66 4.37
CA LEU A 286 4.98 14.73 3.22
C LEU A 286 3.50 14.80 3.62
N GLY A 287 3.11 14.13 4.71
CA GLY A 287 1.76 14.21 5.26
C GLY A 287 1.41 15.61 5.76
N VAL A 288 2.33 16.26 6.47
CA VAL A 288 2.18 17.66 6.92
C VAL A 288 2.15 18.61 5.73
N LEU A 289 3.04 18.44 4.75
CA LEU A 289 3.08 19.27 3.55
C LEU A 289 1.80 19.16 2.72
N ASN A 290 1.18 17.98 2.65
CA ASN A 290 -0.12 17.81 2.00
C ASN A 290 -1.24 18.65 2.63
N VAL A 291 -1.14 18.97 3.92
CA VAL A 291 -2.11 19.86 4.59
C VAL A 291 -1.71 21.32 4.38
N VAL A 292 -0.48 21.68 4.78
CA VAL A 292 0.01 23.07 4.80
C VAL A 292 0.08 23.68 3.40
N TRP A 293 0.40 22.89 2.38
CA TRP A 293 0.47 23.36 0.99
C TRP A 293 -0.80 23.07 0.18
N THR A 294 -1.92 22.74 0.83
CA THR A 294 -3.22 22.54 0.16
C THR A 294 -3.21 21.39 -0.88
N LEU A 295 -2.66 20.25 -0.48
CA LEU A 295 -2.59 18.99 -1.24
C LEU A 295 -1.99 19.12 -2.66
N PRO A 296 -0.73 19.57 -2.80
CA PRO A 296 -0.03 19.51 -4.09
C PRO A 296 0.03 18.07 -4.61
N ILE A 297 -0.21 17.88 -5.90
CA ILE A 297 -0.25 16.56 -6.52
C ILE A 297 1.08 15.81 -6.33
N SER A 298 2.21 16.52 -6.46
CA SER A 298 3.54 15.95 -6.27
C SER A 298 3.76 15.42 -4.85
N THR A 299 3.39 16.18 -3.82
CA THR A 299 3.54 15.76 -2.42
C THR A 299 2.58 14.63 -2.08
N ALA A 300 1.35 14.67 -2.59
CA ALA A 300 0.34 13.64 -2.36
C ALA A 300 0.74 12.32 -3.03
N LEU A 301 1.27 12.39 -4.25
CA LEU A 301 1.82 11.24 -4.97
C LEU A 301 3.04 10.66 -4.24
N MET A 302 3.98 11.49 -3.81
CA MET A 302 5.15 11.04 -3.05
C MET A 302 4.74 10.43 -1.70
N HIS A 303 3.76 10.99 -1.01
CA HIS A 303 3.24 10.42 0.25
C HIS A 303 2.66 9.01 0.04
N ASN A 304 2.08 8.73 -1.13
CA ASN A 304 1.58 7.40 -1.47
C ASN A 304 2.72 6.40 -1.78
N LEU A 305 3.71 6.84 -2.58
CA LEU A 305 4.85 6.00 -2.96
C LEU A 305 5.78 5.70 -1.78
N ILE A 306 6.01 6.68 -0.89
CA ILE A 306 6.81 6.48 0.33
C ILE A 306 6.07 5.56 1.31
N ALA A 307 4.75 5.63 1.43
CA ALA A 307 3.96 4.66 2.21
C ALA A 307 4.16 3.23 1.69
N LEU A 308 4.13 3.04 0.36
CA LEU A 308 4.39 1.74 -0.26
C LEU A 308 5.83 1.26 -0.01
N ALA A 309 6.82 2.14 -0.16
CA ALA A 309 8.23 1.80 0.13
C ALA A 309 8.42 1.42 1.61
N LEU A 310 7.74 2.11 2.53
CA LEU A 310 7.74 1.80 3.96
C LEU A 310 7.09 0.44 4.23
N LEU A 311 5.95 0.14 3.61
CA LEU A 311 5.28 -1.16 3.72
C LEU A 311 6.18 -2.30 3.23
N ILE A 312 6.81 -2.14 2.05
CA ILE A 312 7.77 -3.10 1.49
C ILE A 312 8.92 -3.33 2.47
N ARG A 313 9.49 -2.27 3.05
CA ARG A 313 10.59 -2.38 4.02
C ARG A 313 10.16 -3.14 5.27
N ILE A 314 8.97 -2.87 5.81
CA ILE A 314 8.47 -3.56 7.00
C ILE A 314 8.23 -5.05 6.70
N VAL A 315 7.55 -5.37 5.60
CA VAL A 315 7.23 -6.76 5.27
C VAL A 315 8.49 -7.57 4.95
N THR A 316 9.45 -6.98 4.23
CA THR A 316 10.75 -7.65 3.98
C THR A 316 11.47 -7.97 5.30
N MET A 317 11.52 -7.04 6.26
CA MET A 317 12.05 -7.31 7.60
C MET A 317 11.26 -8.42 8.32
N CYS A 318 9.94 -8.40 8.29
CA CYS A 318 9.12 -9.45 8.92
C CYS A 318 9.39 -10.84 8.32
N THR A 319 9.68 -10.93 7.02
CA THR A 319 9.96 -12.21 6.34
C THR A 319 11.40 -12.69 6.47
N SER A 320 12.36 -11.79 6.72
CA SER A 320 13.79 -12.13 6.83
C SER A 320 14.21 -12.57 8.24
N TYR A 321 13.43 -12.21 9.27
CA TYR A 321 13.82 -12.41 10.68
C TYR A 321 12.78 -13.18 11.49
N SER A 322 13.25 -14.17 12.26
CA SER A 322 12.44 -15.01 13.14
C SER A 322 12.73 -14.73 14.61
N ALA A 323 11.75 -14.94 15.49
CA ALA A 323 11.94 -14.77 16.92
C ALA A 323 12.87 -15.86 17.51
N GLN A 324 13.82 -15.46 18.37
CA GLN A 324 14.61 -16.39 19.17
C GLN A 324 13.71 -17.22 20.10
N SER A 325 13.83 -18.55 20.04
CA SER A 325 13.23 -19.47 21.02
C SER A 325 13.77 -19.19 22.42
N PRO A 326 12.97 -19.35 23.49
CA PRO A 326 13.55 -19.31 24.84
C PRO A 326 14.57 -20.44 24.98
N PRO A 327 15.66 -20.25 25.76
CA PRO A 327 16.60 -21.32 26.00
C PRO A 327 15.83 -22.51 26.60
N GLN A 328 15.88 -23.67 25.94
CA GLN A 328 15.36 -24.89 26.52
C GLN A 328 16.20 -25.17 27.77
N THR A 329 15.59 -25.07 28.95
CA THR A 329 16.16 -25.61 30.17
C THR A 329 16.32 -27.11 29.95
N ILE A 330 17.55 -27.55 29.70
CA ILE A 330 17.91 -28.96 29.67
C ILE A 330 17.61 -29.49 31.08
N HIS A 331 16.45 -30.11 31.25
CA HIS A 331 16.21 -30.96 32.41
C HIS A 331 17.18 -32.13 32.29
N ARG A 332 18.33 -31.99 32.94
CA ARG A 332 19.30 -33.06 33.15
C ARG A 332 18.58 -34.13 33.96
N GLN A 333 17.95 -35.10 33.30
CA GLN A 333 17.49 -36.32 33.95
C GLN A 333 18.72 -36.97 34.57
N ARG A 334 18.88 -36.80 35.89
CA ARG A 334 19.74 -37.66 36.69
C ARG A 334 19.07 -39.03 36.69
N SER A 335 19.51 -39.91 35.81
CA SER A 335 19.28 -41.35 35.96
C SER A 335 19.98 -41.77 37.25
N PHE A 336 19.21 -41.97 38.31
CA PHE A 336 19.67 -42.73 39.47
C PHE A 336 19.91 -44.17 39.01
N HIS A 337 21.17 -44.60 39.01
CA HIS A 337 21.47 -46.02 39.12
C HIS A 337 21.04 -46.45 40.52
N ALA A 338 20.06 -47.35 40.59
CA ALA A 338 19.81 -48.15 41.77
C ALA A 338 20.65 -49.41 41.60
N ASP A 339 21.59 -49.60 42.52
CA ASP A 339 22.29 -50.85 42.79
C ASP A 339 21.34 -51.87 43.46
#